data_AF-A0A7X7UWU7-F1
#
_entry.id   AF-A0A7X7UWU7-F1
#
_cell.length_a   1.000
_cell.length_b   1.000
_cell.length_c   1.000
_cell.angle_alpha   90.00
_cell.angle_beta   90.00
_cell.angle_gamma   90.00
#
_symmetry.space_group_name_H-M   'P 1'
#
loop_
_entity.id
_entity.type
_entity.pdbx_description
1 polymer ?
#
loop_
_entity_poly.entity_id
_entity_poly.type
_entity_poly.pdbx_seq_one_letter_code
_entity_poly.pdbx_strand_id
1 'polypeptide(L)' 'MKEKKSSCHDVMSHVCDTLGEDMNSPKCVEMRKHLESCTNCRNYFESVKSTITLFAGEEVEFPEEVHAELLKFLNLDKQ' A
#
# COMPACT_ATOMS: atom_id res chain seq x y z
N MET A 1 31.00 7.56 1.97
CA MET A 1 29.61 7.91 2.33
C MET A 1 29.13 6.87 3.32
N LYS A 2 28.58 7.27 4.48
CA LYS A 2 28.13 6.32 5.51
C LYS A 2 26.77 5.75 5.12
N GLU A 3 26.70 4.43 4.92
CA GLU A 3 25.46 3.71 4.65
C GLU A 3 24.51 3.85 5.85
N LYS A 4 23.39 4.53 5.66
CA LYS A 4 22.36 4.69 6.68
C LYS A 4 21.44 3.47 6.59
N LYS A 5 21.65 2.47 7.46
CA LYS A 5 20.74 1.32 7.58
C LYS A 5 19.36 1.82 7.95
N SER A 6 18.37 1.55 7.09
CA SER A 6 16.97 1.83 7.36
C SER A 6 16.52 1.04 8.60
N SER A 7 15.92 1.73 9.56
CA SER A 7 15.38 1.10 10.76
C SER A 7 14.02 0.48 10.46
N CYS A 8 13.57 -0.45 11.33
CA CYS A 8 12.23 -1.05 11.20
C CYS A 8 11.11 0.00 11.21
N HIS A 9 11.33 1.11 11.92
CA HIS A 9 10.41 2.25 11.95
C HIS A 9 10.32 2.94 10.58
N ASP A 10 11.46 3.15 9.91
CA ASP A 10 11.51 3.76 8.59
C ASP A 10 10.83 2.89 7.54
N VAL A 11 10.99 1.57 7.65
CA VAL A 11 10.29 0.60 6.81
C VAL A 11 8.79 0.68 7.06
N MET A 12 8.35 0.71 8.32
CA MET A 12 6.92 0.71 8.65
C MET A 12 6.21 1.99 8.22
N SER A 13 6.83 3.15 8.45
CA SER A 13 6.28 4.43 7.97
C SER A 13 6.12 4.40 6.46
N HIS A 14 7.12 3.89 5.74
CA HIS A 14 7.06 3.86 4.29
C HIS A 14 6.09 2.79 3.75
N VAL A 15 5.88 1.65 4.43
CA VAL A 15 4.80 0.71 4.05
C VAL A 15 3.45 1.42 4.14
N CYS A 16 3.21 2.18 5.22
CA CYS A 16 1.98 2.94 5.41
C CYS A 16 1.83 4.07 4.38
N ASP A 17 2.93 4.72 3.98
CA ASP A 17 2.94 5.83 3.03
C ASP A 17 2.89 5.38 1.55
N THR A 18 3.30 4.14 1.23
CA THR A 18 3.48 3.65 -0.16
C THR A 18 2.45 2.58 -0.57
N LEU A 19 1.45 2.30 0.28
CA LEU A 19 0.25 1.56 -0.14
C LEU A 19 -0.56 2.45 -1.11
N GLY A 20 -0.06 2.61 -2.33
CA GLY A 20 -0.64 3.45 -3.37
C GLY A 20 0.34 4.06 -4.40
N GLU A 21 1.67 3.96 -4.23
CA GLU A 21 2.65 4.60 -5.13
C GLU A 21 3.64 3.63 -5.82
N ASP A 22 4.34 4.14 -6.84
CA ASP A 22 5.15 3.40 -7.83
C ASP A 22 6.13 2.38 -7.22
N MET A 23 5.82 1.10 -7.45
CA MET A 23 6.51 -0.08 -6.91
C MET A 23 7.97 -0.24 -7.40
N ASN A 24 8.41 0.60 -8.33
CA ASN A 24 9.76 0.59 -8.89
C ASN A 24 10.70 1.62 -8.27
N SER A 25 10.26 2.38 -7.27
CA SER A 25 11.14 3.31 -6.58
C SER A 25 12.32 2.57 -5.90
N PRO A 26 13.53 3.19 -5.84
CA PRO A 26 14.68 2.60 -5.15
C PRO A 26 14.39 2.22 -3.68
N LYS A 27 13.48 2.96 -3.03
CA LYS A 27 13.06 2.68 -1.65
C LYS A 27 12.18 1.43 -1.55
N CYS A 28 11.25 1.21 -2.50
CA CYS A 28 10.47 -0.04 -2.57
C CYS A 28 11.37 -1.26 -2.79
N VAL A 29 12.42 -1.14 -3.60
CA VAL A 29 13.38 -2.24 -3.82
C VAL A 29 14.12 -2.60 -2.53
N GLU A 30 14.64 -1.61 -1.79
CA GLU A 30 15.33 -1.85 -0.52
C GLU A 30 14.39 -2.43 0.56
N MET A 31 13.13 -1.98 0.59
CA MET A 31 12.12 -2.55 1.47
C MET A 31 11.82 -4.01 1.15
N ARG A 32 11.68 -4.38 -0.13
CA ARG A 32 11.49 -5.79 -0.54
C ARG A 32 12.64 -6.67 -0.05
N LYS A 33 13.90 -6.22 -0.23
CA LYS A 33 15.07 -6.95 0.28
C LYS A 33 15.01 -7.13 1.81
N HIS A 34 14.57 -6.10 2.54
CA HIS A 34 14.42 -6.21 3.99
C HIS A 34 13.36 -7.25 4.39
N LEU A 35 12.19 -7.23 3.74
CA LEU A 35 11.13 -8.23 3.95
C LEU A 35 11.59 -9.66 3.62
N GLU A 36 12.44 -9.84 2.62
CA GLU A 36 13.05 -11.14 2.26
C GLU A 36 14.09 -11.62 3.29
N SER A 37 14.72 -10.71 4.03
CA SER A 37 15.76 -11.05 5.03
C SER A 37 15.27 -11.11 6.48
N CYS A 38 14.16 -10.45 6.81
CA CYS A 38 13.67 -10.30 8.19
C CYS A 38 12.30 -10.97 8.40
N THR A 39 12.28 -12.09 9.14
CA THR A 39 11.06 -12.86 9.43
C THR A 39 9.98 -12.04 10.13
N ASN A 40 10.36 -11.18 11.09
CA ASN A 40 9.40 -10.38 11.85
C ASN A 40 8.68 -9.36 10.95
N CYS A 41 9.43 -8.66 10.10
CA CYS A 41 8.87 -7.68 9.17
C CYS A 41 8.03 -8.35 8.08
N ARG A 42 8.45 -9.52 7.59
CA ARG A 42 7.66 -10.32 6.65
C ARG A 42 6.31 -10.73 7.23
N ASN A 43 6.32 -11.29 8.44
CA ASN A 43 5.09 -11.72 9.10
C ASN A 43 4.13 -10.55 9.33
N TYR A 44 4.66 -9.39 9.73
CA TYR A 44 3.85 -8.19 9.87
C TYR A 44 3.26 -7.74 8.53
N PHE A 45 4.07 -7.66 7.48
CA PHE A 45 3.61 -7.29 6.13
C PHE A 45 2.50 -8.24 5.62
N GLU A 46 2.70 -9.55 5.76
CA GLU A 46 1.67 -10.54 5.36
C GLU A 46 0.39 -10.42 6.20
N SER A 47 0.48 -10.06 7.49
CA SER A 47 -0.70 -9.85 8.33
C SER A 47 -1.51 -8.62 7.90
N VAL A 48 -0.83 -7.53 7.54
CA VAL A 48 -1.46 -6.30 7.02
C VAL A 48 -2.07 -6.58 5.65
N LYS A 49 -1.33 -7.23 4.75
CA LYS A 49 -1.82 -7.64 3.43
C LYS A 49 -3.07 -8.52 3.54
N SER A 50 -3.03 -9.52 4.40
CA SER A 50 -4.17 -10.42 4.64
C SER A 50 -5.37 -9.66 5.20
N THR A 51 -5.14 -8.71 6.12
CA THR A 51 -6.19 -7.83 6.64
C THR A 51 -6.81 -7.01 5.51
N ILE A 52 -5.99 -6.37 4.67
CA ILE A 52 -6.50 -5.63 3.49
C ILE A 52 -7.33 -6.56 2.60
N THR A 53 -6.85 -7.76 2.26
CA THR A 53 -7.60 -8.73 1.43
C THR A 53 -8.93 -9.13 2.08
N LEU A 54 -8.95 -9.37 3.39
CA LEU A 54 -10.17 -9.73 4.11
C LEU A 54 -11.20 -8.59 4.15
N PHE A 55 -10.73 -7.34 4.20
CA PHE A 55 -11.58 -6.15 4.25
C PHE A 55 -11.92 -5.55 2.88
N ALA A 56 -11.12 -5.81 1.85
CA ALA A 56 -11.33 -5.29 0.51
C ALA A 56 -12.60 -5.84 -0.16
N GLY A 57 -13.15 -6.94 0.35
CA GLY A 57 -14.25 -7.64 -0.31
C GLY A 57 -13.83 -8.21 -1.67
N GLU A 58 -14.70 -8.98 -2.31
CA GLU A 58 -14.52 -9.27 -3.74
C GLU A 58 -14.59 -7.93 -4.51
N GLU A 59 -13.84 -7.80 -5.60
CA GLU A 59 -14.02 -6.69 -6.54
C GLU A 59 -15.45 -6.75 -7.08
N VAL A 60 -16.34 -5.99 -6.46
CA VAL A 60 -17.68 -5.78 -6.97
C VAL A 60 -17.55 -4.75 -8.08
N GLU A 61 -17.69 -5.18 -9.33
CA GLU A 61 -17.87 -4.25 -10.43
C GLU A 61 -19.19 -3.48 -10.19
N PHE A 62 -19.06 -2.19 -9.92
CA PHE A 62 -20.20 -1.30 -9.88
C PHE A 62 -20.53 -0.85 -11.30
N PRO A 63 -21.82 -0.75 -11.68
CA PRO A 63 -22.19 -0.09 -12.92
C PRO A 63 -21.58 1.32 -13.00
N GLU A 64 -21.09 1.72 -14.17
CA GLU A 64 -20.47 3.05 -14.37
C GLU A 64 -21.38 4.20 -13.90
N GLU A 65 -22.68 4.01 -14.00
CA GLU A 65 -23.73 4.93 -13.55
C GLU A 65 -23.64 5.20 -12.04
N VAL A 66 -23.42 4.15 -11.22
CA VAL A 66 -23.29 4.26 -9.76
C VAL A 66 -22.02 5.03 -9.40
N HIS A 67 -20.92 4.77 -10.12
CA HIS A 67 -19.68 5.52 -9.96
C HIS A 67 -19.88 7.00 -10.31
N ALA A 68 -20.57 7.30 -11.42
CA ALA A 68 -20.86 8.67 -11.85
C ALA A 68 -21.78 9.41 -10.86
N GLU A 69 -22.77 8.74 -10.27
CA GLU A 69 -23.63 9.30 -9.23
C GLU A 69 -22.85 9.59 -7.94
N LEU A 70 -21.98 8.68 -7.52
CA LEU A 70 -21.12 8.88 -6.35
C LEU A 70 -20.19 10.09 -6.53
N LEU A 71 -19.55 10.22 -7.70
CA LEU A 71 -18.70 11.37 -8.00
C LEU A 71 -19.48 12.69 -7.94
N LYS A 72 -20.71 12.73 -8.47
CA LYS A 72 -21.58 13.90 -8.36
C LYS A 72 -21.98 14.20 -6.92
N PHE A 73 -22.35 13.18 -6.13
CA PHE A 73 -22.70 13.34 -4.72
C PHE A 73 -21.54 13.92 -3.91
N LEU A 74 -20.31 13.48 -4.19
CA LEU A 74 -19.10 13.96 -3.54
C LEU A 74 -18.57 15.29 -4.11
N ASN A 75 -19.22 15.87 -5.14
CA ASN A 75 -18.77 17.05 -5.88
C ASN A 75 -17.36 16.90 -6.51
N LEU A 76 -17.03 15.71 -6.98
CA LEU A 76 -15.75 15.36 -7.61
C LEU A 76 -15.87 15.23 -9.14
N ASP A 77 -17.03 15.51 -9.72
CA ASP A 77 -17.37 15.36 -11.13
C ASP A 77 -16.79 16.45 -12.07
N LYS A 78 -15.92 17.34 -11.57
CA LYS A 78 -15.47 18.56 -12.27
C LYS A 78 -13.95 18.73 -12.44
N GLN A 79 -13.16 17.65 -12.45
CA GLN A 79 -11.71 17.73 -12.74
C GLN A 79 -11.40 17.33 -14.18
#